data_AF-A0A920UWY0-F1
#
_entry.id   AF-A0A920UWY0-F1
#
_cell.length_a   1.000
_cell.length_b   1.000
_cell.length_c   1.000
_cell.angle_alpha   90.00
_cell.angle_beta   90.00
_cell.angle_gamma   90.00
#
_symmetry.space_group_name_H-M   'P 1'
#
loop_
_entity.id
_entity.type
_entity.pdbx_description
1 polymer ?
#
loop_
_entity_poly.entity_id
_entity_poly.type
_entity_poly.pdbx_seq_one_letter_code
_entity_poly.pdbx_strand_id
1 'polypeptide(L)'
;MGTGRLTALVEKYSGSLLEDFFDELIDYTDRWTERAIRALPEGTYEGEGFRDDDGFSDEPVRLNMKVTIKDGHVHLDPSGSSQQRLSPINCVRPMAKCAIAYVARCLVDDGIPVNDGFLNRIHVDGPDGLVCTAMRPAAVVGGWELVSRMVEVIFRSLTQ
;
A
#
# COMPACT_ATOMS: atom_id res chain seq x y z
N MET A 1 0.75 -10.34 26.50
CA MET A 1 -0.51 -11.00 26.06
C MET A 1 -0.33 -11.79 24.75
N GLY A 2 0.34 -11.24 23.73
CA GLY A 2 0.68 -12.00 22.50
C GLY A 2 1.73 -13.10 22.71
N THR A 3 2.84 -12.76 23.37
CA THR A 3 3.94 -13.71 23.65
C THR A 3 3.47 -14.97 24.39
N GLY A 4 2.72 -14.81 25.48
CA GLY A 4 2.24 -15.95 26.26
C GLY A 4 1.32 -16.91 25.49
N ARG A 5 0.49 -16.41 24.57
CA ARG A 5 -0.34 -17.26 23.70
C ARG A 5 0.49 -18.01 22.67
N LEU A 6 1.48 -17.35 22.09
CA LEU A 6 2.40 -17.98 21.13
C LEU A 6 3.23 -19.06 21.81
N THR A 7 3.75 -18.81 23.02
CA THR A 7 4.49 -19.81 23.82
C THR A 7 3.63 -21.04 24.11
N ALA A 8 2.37 -20.84 24.53
CA ALA A 8 1.47 -21.97 24.79
C ALA A 8 1.15 -22.80 23.52
N LEU A 9 1.12 -22.17 22.34
CA LEU A 9 0.97 -22.89 21.07
C LEU A 9 2.24 -23.69 20.74
N VAL A 10 3.43 -23.10 20.93
CA VAL A 10 4.72 -23.77 20.68
C VAL A 10 4.87 -24.99 21.58
N GLU A 11 4.51 -24.87 22.85
CA GLU A 11 4.53 -25.99 23.82
C GLU A 11 3.58 -27.12 23.41
N LYS A 12 2.43 -26.78 22.79
CA LYS A 12 1.41 -27.76 22.39
C LYS A 12 1.71 -28.45 21.05
N TYR A 13 2.27 -27.72 20.09
CA TYR A 13 2.36 -28.16 18.68
C TYR A 13 3.77 -28.25 18.12
N SER A 14 4.81 -27.86 18.88
CA SER A 14 6.19 -27.61 18.43
C SER A 14 6.36 -26.35 17.57
N GLY A 15 7.57 -25.79 17.57
CA GLY A 15 7.89 -24.57 16.80
C GLY A 15 7.84 -24.80 15.29
N SER A 16 8.44 -25.89 14.80
CA SER A 16 8.51 -26.19 13.36
C SER A 16 7.13 -26.37 12.74
N LEU A 17 6.22 -27.06 13.43
CA LEU A 17 4.86 -27.24 12.93
C LEU A 17 4.09 -25.90 12.87
N LEU A 18 4.34 -24.98 13.82
CA LEU A 18 3.74 -23.65 13.77
C LEU A 18 4.28 -22.79 12.64
N GLU A 19 5.57 -22.90 12.34
CA GLU A 19 6.17 -22.26 11.17
C GLU A 19 5.50 -22.75 9.88
N ASP A 20 5.37 -24.08 9.71
CA ASP A 20 4.65 -24.68 8.56
C ASP A 20 3.20 -24.16 8.45
N PHE A 21 2.51 -24.01 9.59
CA PHE A 21 1.16 -23.45 9.62
C PHE A 21 1.11 -21.96 9.25
N PHE A 22 2.09 -21.16 9.66
CA PHE A 22 2.14 -19.74 9.29
C PHE A 22 2.41 -19.57 7.79
N ASP A 23 3.32 -20.36 7.25
CA ASP A 23 3.62 -20.37 5.81
C ASP A 23 2.38 -20.76 5.01
N GLU A 24 1.67 -21.83 5.40
CA GLU A 24 0.43 -22.22 4.71
C GLU A 24 -0.68 -21.16 4.85
N LEU A 25 -0.77 -20.45 5.98
CA LEU A 25 -1.74 -19.34 6.14
C LEU A 25 -1.43 -18.15 5.21
N ILE A 26 -0.14 -17.84 5.04
CA ILE A 26 0.32 -16.81 4.11
C ILE A 26 0.02 -17.23 2.67
N ASP A 27 0.41 -18.44 2.27
CA ASP A 27 0.18 -18.98 0.93
C ASP A 27 -1.31 -19.13 0.59
N TYR A 28 -2.13 -19.53 1.57
CA TYR A 28 -3.58 -19.57 1.41
C TYR A 28 -4.17 -18.18 1.16
N THR A 29 -3.71 -17.18 1.92
CA THR A 29 -4.16 -15.79 1.75
C THR A 29 -3.73 -15.24 0.41
N ASP A 30 -2.52 -15.55 -0.05
CA ASP A 30 -2.01 -15.18 -1.36
C ASP A 30 -2.88 -15.72 -2.51
N ARG A 31 -3.17 -17.03 -2.50
CA ARG A 31 -4.03 -17.67 -3.51
C ARG A 31 -5.44 -17.10 -3.53
N TRP A 32 -5.99 -16.73 -2.37
CA TRP A 32 -7.30 -16.08 -2.29
C TRP A 32 -7.23 -14.65 -2.86
N THR A 33 -6.23 -13.89 -2.44
CA THR A 33 -6.01 -12.51 -2.91
C THR A 33 -5.84 -12.46 -4.43
N GLU A 34 -5.04 -13.35 -5.02
CA GLU A 34 -4.86 -13.44 -6.46
C GLU A 34 -6.20 -13.62 -7.19
N ARG A 35 -7.04 -14.56 -6.76
CA ARG A 35 -8.36 -14.80 -7.37
C ARG A 35 -9.26 -13.59 -7.26
N ALA A 36 -9.24 -12.90 -6.13
CA ALA A 36 -10.06 -11.73 -5.90
C ALA A 36 -9.63 -10.54 -6.78
N ILE A 37 -8.32 -10.30 -6.89
CA ILE A 37 -7.79 -9.24 -7.76
C ILE A 37 -8.08 -9.56 -9.24
N ARG A 38 -7.95 -10.83 -9.67
CA ARG A 38 -8.28 -11.25 -11.05
C ARG A 38 -9.76 -11.07 -11.42
N ALA A 39 -10.65 -10.98 -10.43
CA ALA A 39 -12.06 -10.70 -10.66
C ALA A 39 -12.35 -9.21 -10.91
N LEU A 40 -11.41 -8.32 -10.57
CA LEU A 40 -11.50 -6.90 -10.88
C LEU A 40 -11.22 -6.65 -12.37
N PRO A 41 -11.78 -5.59 -12.97
CA PRO A 41 -11.45 -5.23 -14.35
C PRO A 41 -9.97 -4.88 -14.48
N GLU A 42 -9.23 -5.65 -15.29
CA GLU A 42 -7.84 -5.33 -15.61
C GLU A 42 -7.75 -4.02 -16.40
N GLY A 43 -6.70 -3.27 -16.14
CA GLY A 43 -6.49 -1.98 -16.78
C GLY A 43 -5.50 -1.10 -16.05
N THR A 44 -5.20 0.03 -16.66
CA THR A 44 -4.43 1.11 -16.06
C THR A 44 -5.34 2.31 -15.87
N TYR A 45 -5.44 2.76 -14.63
CA TYR A 45 -6.30 3.85 -14.16
C TYR A 45 -5.41 4.97 -13.67
N GLU A 46 -5.59 6.17 -14.20
CA GLU A 46 -4.75 7.32 -13.85
C GLU A 46 -5.60 8.42 -13.20
N GLY A 47 -5.08 8.98 -12.12
CA GLY A 47 -5.70 10.08 -11.40
C GLY A 47 -4.65 11.09 -10.95
N GLU A 48 -5.03 12.36 -10.99
CA GLU A 48 -4.22 13.45 -10.49
C GLU A 48 -4.94 14.15 -9.32
N GLY A 49 -4.16 14.55 -8.32
CA GLY A 49 -4.62 15.43 -7.25
C GLY A 49 -3.52 16.34 -6.74
N PHE A 50 -3.91 17.29 -5.89
CA PHE A 50 -3.03 18.31 -5.35
C PHE A 50 -3.28 18.51 -3.87
N ARG A 51 -2.27 18.88 -3.10
CA ARG A 51 -2.44 19.55 -1.80
C ARG A 51 -2.04 21.02 -1.96
N ASP A 52 -2.70 21.89 -1.21
CA ASP A 52 -2.63 23.34 -1.39
C ASP A 52 -1.20 23.89 -1.23
N ASP A 53 -0.60 23.67 -0.06
CA ASP A 53 0.80 24.00 0.21
C ASP A 53 1.45 22.97 1.16
N ASP A 54 2.73 23.16 1.44
CA ASP A 54 3.51 22.32 2.35
C ASP A 54 3.96 23.05 3.64
N GLY A 55 3.40 24.24 3.90
CA GLY A 55 3.76 25.12 5.01
C GLY A 55 5.17 25.72 4.93
N PHE A 56 5.91 25.46 3.85
CA PHE A 56 7.26 25.96 3.61
C PHE A 56 7.35 26.77 2.30
N SER A 57 6.55 26.40 1.31
CA SER A 57 6.41 27.03 0.00
C SER A 57 4.94 27.07 -0.42
N ASP A 58 4.57 28.07 -1.21
CA ASP A 58 3.21 28.19 -1.79
C ASP A 58 3.03 27.28 -3.04
N GLU A 59 3.97 26.39 -3.32
CA GLU A 59 3.88 25.48 -4.46
C GLU A 59 2.95 24.30 -4.14
N PRO A 60 1.90 24.07 -4.95
CA PRO A 60 1.05 22.91 -4.77
C PRO A 60 1.82 21.60 -4.83
N VAL A 61 1.42 20.65 -3.99
CA VAL A 61 2.03 19.32 -3.95
C VAL A 61 1.23 18.41 -4.86
N ARG A 62 1.79 18.10 -6.02
CA ARG A 62 1.16 17.26 -7.05
C ARG A 62 1.30 15.78 -6.70
N LEU A 63 0.21 15.05 -6.87
CA LEU A 63 0.12 13.59 -6.77
C LEU A 63 -0.39 13.04 -8.10
N ASN A 64 0.46 12.31 -8.80
CA ASN A 64 0.07 11.55 -10.00
C ASN A 64 0.01 10.07 -9.60
N MET A 65 -1.15 9.43 -9.73
CA MET A 65 -1.37 8.06 -9.28
C MET A 65 -1.82 7.21 -10.47
N LYS A 66 -0.89 6.40 -11.00
CA LYS A 66 -1.20 5.44 -12.04
C LYS A 66 -1.32 4.04 -11.42
N VAL A 67 -2.54 3.51 -11.35
CA VAL A 67 -2.81 2.19 -10.80
C VAL A 67 -3.03 1.20 -11.92
N THR A 68 -2.25 0.12 -11.95
CA THR A 68 -2.42 -0.97 -12.91
C THR A 68 -2.87 -2.23 -12.18
N ILE A 69 -4.02 -2.76 -12.59
CA ILE A 69 -4.53 -4.06 -12.14
C ILE A 69 -4.27 -5.05 -13.28
N LYS A 70 -3.45 -6.06 -13.00
CA LYS A 70 -3.07 -7.05 -14.01
C LYS A 70 -2.55 -8.33 -13.36
N ASP A 71 -2.89 -9.48 -13.93
CA ASP A 71 -2.33 -10.79 -13.57
C ASP A 71 -2.48 -11.15 -12.07
N GLY A 72 -3.53 -10.64 -11.42
CA GLY A 72 -3.74 -10.83 -9.97
C GLY A 72 -2.88 -9.93 -9.08
N HIS A 73 -2.31 -8.86 -9.63
CA HIS A 73 -1.52 -7.87 -8.91
C HIS A 73 -2.09 -6.45 -9.07
N VAL A 74 -1.81 -5.61 -8.08
CA VAL A 74 -2.10 -4.16 -8.11
C VAL A 74 -0.79 -3.38 -7.99
N HIS A 75 -0.54 -2.53 -8.96
CA HIS A 75 0.68 -1.76 -9.12
C HIS A 75 0.38 -0.26 -9.04
N LEU A 76 0.99 0.46 -8.11
CA LEU A 76 0.93 1.92 -8.03
C LEU A 76 2.22 2.52 -8.57
N ASP A 77 2.16 3.26 -9.66
CA ASP A 77 3.25 4.08 -10.18
C ASP A 77 2.97 5.57 -9.89
N PRO A 78 3.67 6.19 -8.94
CA PRO A 78 3.49 7.59 -8.58
C PRO A 78 4.33 8.55 -9.44
N SER A 79 4.97 8.07 -10.51
CA SER A 79 5.79 8.90 -11.40
C SER A 79 5.01 10.11 -11.89
N GLY A 80 5.64 11.29 -11.83
CA GLY A 80 5.00 12.57 -12.12
C GLY A 80 4.47 13.31 -10.89
N SER A 81 4.47 12.69 -9.71
CA SER A 81 4.26 13.39 -8.44
C SER A 81 5.40 14.37 -8.13
N SER A 82 5.15 15.34 -7.24
CA SER A 82 6.18 16.29 -6.79
C SER A 82 7.38 15.58 -6.16
N GLN A 83 8.55 16.20 -6.25
CA GLN A 83 9.74 15.76 -5.50
C GLN A 83 9.50 15.87 -4.00
N GLN A 84 10.21 15.08 -3.21
CA GLN A 84 10.17 15.18 -1.75
C GLN A 84 10.49 16.61 -1.29
N ARG A 85 9.74 17.08 -0.31
CA ARG A 85 9.80 18.44 0.24
C ARG A 85 10.65 18.50 1.51
N LEU A 86 11.05 19.70 1.92
CA LEU A 86 11.75 19.93 3.19
C LEU A 86 10.81 19.88 4.40
N SER A 87 9.53 20.14 4.17
CA SER A 87 8.43 20.04 5.14
C SER A 87 8.14 18.58 5.55
N PRO A 88 7.38 18.35 6.64
CA PRO A 88 7.11 17.00 7.15
C PRO A 88 6.06 16.21 6.37
N ILE A 89 5.52 16.74 5.26
CA ILE A 89 4.36 16.17 4.54
C ILE A 89 4.69 14.90 3.74
N ASN A 90 5.98 14.58 3.60
CA ASN A 90 6.41 13.46 2.77
C ASN A 90 5.95 12.13 3.34
N CYS A 91 5.71 11.14 2.48
CA CYS A 91 5.50 9.77 2.90
C CYS A 91 6.52 8.83 2.21
N VAL A 92 6.94 7.80 2.95
CA VAL A 92 7.87 6.79 2.44
C VAL A 92 7.13 5.75 1.61
N ARG A 93 7.86 5.01 0.75
CA ARG A 93 7.28 3.95 -0.10
C ARG A 93 6.38 2.94 0.64
N PRO A 94 6.71 2.46 1.86
CA PRO A 94 5.77 1.64 2.63
C PRO A 94 4.44 2.32 2.97
N MET A 95 4.43 3.63 3.23
CA MET A 95 3.20 4.38 3.46
C MET A 95 2.36 4.52 2.18
N ALA A 96 3.01 4.75 1.04
CA ALA A 96 2.35 4.68 -0.26
C ALA A 96 1.76 3.28 -0.54
N LYS A 97 2.48 2.22 -0.18
CA LYS A 97 1.99 0.84 -0.29
C LYS A 97 0.75 0.63 0.57
N CYS A 98 0.70 1.18 1.77
CA CYS A 98 -0.51 1.15 2.61
C CYS A 98 -1.70 1.85 1.95
N ALA A 99 -1.49 2.97 1.23
CA ALA A 99 -2.57 3.67 0.53
C ALA A 99 -3.23 2.79 -0.53
N ILE A 100 -2.43 2.18 -1.41
CA ILE A 100 -2.96 1.29 -2.46
C ILE A 100 -3.46 -0.05 -1.90
N ALA A 101 -2.84 -0.58 -0.84
CA ALA A 101 -3.30 -1.79 -0.15
C ALA A 101 -4.69 -1.57 0.49
N TYR A 102 -4.92 -0.41 1.09
CA TYR A 102 -6.23 -0.03 1.63
C TYR A 102 -7.29 0.01 0.52
N VAL A 103 -7.01 0.69 -0.60
CA VAL A 103 -7.94 0.74 -1.73
C VAL A 103 -8.21 -0.67 -2.27
N ALA A 104 -7.16 -1.46 -2.54
CA ALA A 104 -7.32 -2.83 -3.00
C ALA A 104 -8.19 -3.65 -2.04
N ARG A 105 -7.99 -3.49 -0.73
CA ARG A 105 -8.79 -4.19 0.28
C ARG A 105 -10.27 -3.80 0.26
N CYS A 106 -10.60 -2.54 -0.07
CA CYS A 106 -11.97 -2.08 -0.24
C CYS A 106 -12.65 -2.60 -1.52
N LEU A 107 -11.87 -3.04 -2.51
CA LEU A 107 -12.40 -3.55 -3.80
C LEU A 107 -12.61 -5.07 -3.79
N VAL A 108 -11.95 -5.79 -2.88
CA VAL A 108 -12.01 -7.25 -2.77
C VAL A 108 -12.84 -7.71 -1.57
N ASP A 109 -13.12 -9.02 -1.50
CA ASP A 109 -13.94 -9.67 -0.47
C ASP A 109 -13.45 -9.40 0.97
N ASP A 110 -14.40 -9.16 1.88
CA ASP A 110 -14.13 -8.87 3.28
C ASP A 110 -13.56 -10.02 4.12
N GLY A 111 -13.64 -11.25 3.62
CA GLY A 111 -13.11 -12.45 4.25
C GLY A 111 -11.61 -12.65 4.09
N ILE A 112 -10.95 -11.94 3.15
CA ILE A 112 -9.51 -12.13 2.88
C ILE A 112 -8.70 -11.63 4.09
N PRO A 113 -7.88 -12.51 4.72
CA PRO A 113 -6.97 -12.09 5.78
C PRO A 113 -5.98 -11.03 5.30
N VAL A 114 -5.60 -10.11 6.18
CA VAL A 114 -4.54 -9.13 5.89
C VAL A 114 -3.25 -9.62 6.54
N ASN A 115 -2.40 -10.26 5.74
CA ASN A 115 -1.04 -10.68 6.07
C ASN A 115 -0.15 -10.53 4.82
N ASP A 116 1.06 -11.08 4.86
CA ASP A 116 2.01 -10.99 3.74
C ASP A 116 1.45 -11.57 2.44
N GLY A 117 0.58 -12.59 2.49
CA GLY A 117 -0.08 -13.13 1.30
C GLY A 117 -0.94 -12.10 0.57
N PHE A 118 -1.59 -11.20 1.30
CA PHE A 118 -2.30 -10.06 0.70
C PHE A 118 -1.31 -9.01 0.18
N LEU A 119 -0.35 -8.62 1.01
CA LEU A 119 0.58 -7.52 0.72
C LEU A 119 1.59 -7.85 -0.40
N ASN A 120 1.89 -9.12 -0.65
CA ASN A 120 2.77 -9.57 -1.73
C ASN A 120 2.20 -9.30 -3.12
N ARG A 121 0.89 -9.08 -3.22
CA ARG A 121 0.21 -8.73 -4.47
C ARG A 121 0.08 -7.22 -4.72
N ILE A 122 0.53 -6.40 -3.78
CA ILE A 122 0.45 -4.95 -3.83
C ILE A 122 1.85 -4.33 -4.00
N HIS A 123 2.01 -3.54 -5.05
CA HIS A 123 3.29 -2.97 -5.44
C HIS A 123 3.22 -1.46 -5.53
N VAL A 124 4.32 -0.80 -5.17
CA VAL A 124 4.56 0.61 -5.48
C VAL A 124 5.78 0.64 -6.36
N ASP A 125 5.55 0.91 -7.63
CA ASP A 125 6.55 1.07 -8.67
C ASP A 125 6.97 2.54 -8.75
N GLY A 126 7.84 2.90 -9.70
CA GLY A 126 8.29 4.29 -9.87
C GLY A 126 9.46 4.71 -8.97
N PRO A 127 10.03 5.90 -9.21
CA PRO A 127 11.29 6.32 -8.63
C PRO A 127 11.16 6.64 -7.14
N ASP A 128 12.27 6.47 -6.42
CA ASP A 128 12.45 7.06 -5.09
C ASP A 128 12.66 8.58 -5.21
N GLY A 129 12.48 9.30 -4.09
CA GLY A 129 12.74 10.74 -4.03
C GLY A 129 11.51 11.62 -4.32
N LEU A 130 10.35 11.02 -4.56
CA LEU A 130 9.08 11.76 -4.68
C LEU A 130 8.49 12.04 -3.30
N VAL A 131 7.54 12.97 -3.23
CA VAL A 131 6.81 13.30 -2.01
C VAL A 131 6.11 12.09 -1.39
N CYS A 132 5.75 11.09 -2.20
CA CYS A 132 5.13 9.83 -1.77
C CYS A 132 6.05 8.60 -1.82
N THR A 133 7.32 8.77 -2.19
CA THR A 133 8.37 7.72 -2.15
C THR A 133 9.63 8.32 -1.56
N ALA A 134 9.47 9.09 -0.48
CA ALA A 134 10.52 9.94 0.04
C ALA A 134 11.67 9.14 0.66
N MET A 135 12.86 9.69 0.50
CA MET A 135 14.11 9.14 1.00
C MET A 135 14.73 10.06 2.04
N ARG A 136 15.57 9.48 2.90
CA ARG A 136 16.42 10.24 3.82
C ARG A 136 17.19 11.33 3.02
N PRO A 137 17.23 12.60 3.48
CA PRO A 137 16.88 13.10 4.82
C PRO A 137 15.51 13.77 4.97
N ALA A 138 14.54 13.56 4.06
CA ALA A 138 13.23 14.20 4.17
C ALA A 138 12.49 13.85 5.48
N ALA A 139 11.76 14.83 6.01
CA ALA A 139 10.89 14.65 7.17
C ALA A 139 9.56 14.02 6.75
N VAL A 140 9.07 13.04 7.53
CA VAL A 140 7.92 12.19 7.14
C VAL A 140 6.80 12.08 8.20
N VAL A 141 6.89 12.86 9.28
CA VAL A 141 5.94 12.75 10.42
C VAL A 141 4.50 13.14 10.02
N GLY A 142 4.33 14.04 9.05
CA GLY A 142 3.05 14.45 8.47
C GLY A 142 2.72 13.73 7.15
N GLY A 143 3.28 12.54 6.93
CA GLY A 143 3.02 11.76 5.72
C GLY A 143 1.62 11.17 5.65
N TRP A 144 0.90 11.08 6.78
CA TRP A 144 -0.45 10.51 6.84
C TRP A 144 -1.47 11.33 6.03
N GLU A 145 -1.33 12.65 6.06
CA GLU A 145 -2.13 13.59 5.32
C GLU A 145 -1.99 13.39 3.81
N LEU A 146 -0.78 13.09 3.35
CA LEU A 146 -0.50 12.76 1.96
C LEU A 146 -1.09 11.41 1.58
N VAL A 147 -0.93 10.38 2.44
CA VAL A 147 -1.52 9.05 2.24
C VAL A 147 -3.04 9.13 2.10
N SER A 148 -3.71 9.91 2.95
CA SER A 148 -5.16 10.11 2.88
C SER A 148 -5.58 10.73 1.54
N ARG A 149 -4.80 11.68 1.02
CA ARG A 149 -5.04 12.27 -0.30
C ARG A 149 -4.75 11.31 -1.45
N MET A 150 -3.72 10.48 -1.33
CA MET A 150 -3.43 9.43 -2.31
C MET A 150 -4.61 8.46 -2.43
N VAL A 151 -5.19 8.02 -1.30
CA VAL A 151 -6.37 7.15 -1.29
C VAL A 151 -7.54 7.77 -2.05
N GLU A 152 -7.84 9.06 -1.82
CA GLU A 152 -8.88 9.78 -2.56
C GLU A 152 -8.62 9.81 -4.08
N VAL A 153 -7.40 10.17 -4.48
CA VAL A 153 -7.02 10.26 -5.90
C VAL A 153 -7.10 8.89 -6.57
N ILE A 154 -6.67 7.82 -5.88
CA ILE A 154 -6.75 6.46 -6.38
C ILE A 154 -8.22 6.03 -6.54
N PHE A 155 -9.09 6.25 -5.56
CA PHE A 155 -10.51 5.91 -5.73
C PHE A 155 -11.14 6.65 -6.92
N ARG A 156 -10.80 7.93 -7.12
CA ARG A 156 -11.28 8.72 -8.26
C ARG A 156 -10.74 8.25 -9.62
N SER A 157 -9.55 7.65 -9.67
CA SER A 157 -9.04 7.09 -10.93
C SER A 157 -9.78 5.84 -11.36
N LEU A 158 -10.29 5.05 -10.40
CA LEU A 158 -11.01 3.81 -10.65
C LEU A 158 -12.48 4.00 -11.07
N THR A 159 -13.04 5.20 -10.94
CA THR A 159 -14.44 5.51 -11.32
C THR A 159 -14.59 6.11 -12.73
N GLN A 160 -13.49 6.30 -13.45
CA GLN A 160 -13.47 6.90 -14.79
C GLN A 160 -13.62 5.88 -15.91
#